data_AF-A2IAC9-F1
#
_entry.id   AF-A2IAC9-F1
#
_cell.length_a   1.000
_cell.length_b   1.000
_cell.length_c   1.000
_cell.angle_alpha   90.00
_cell.angle_beta   90.00
_cell.angle_gamma   90.00
#
_symmetry.space_group_name_H-M   'P 1'
#
loop_
_entity.id
_entity.type
_entity.pdbx_description
1 polymer ?
#
loop_
_entity_poly.entity_id
_entity_poly.type
_entity_poly.pdbx_seq_one_letter_code
_entity_poly.pdbx_strand_id
1 'polypeptide(L)'
;MKWFLLLALVCAAIEFCSCWKASQKCFKTGTDTTPNIEVGNGLAKVPGVCTGAGDKDTKNKNCLEHCQKECKATNGSCGTSSIAKPNPQVCYCYKQPDPK
;
A
#
# COMPACT_ATOMS: atom_id res chain seq x y z
N MET A 1 -5.23 -34.74 31.80
CA MET A 1 -5.34 -33.26 31.71
C MET A 1 -4.12 -32.67 31.00
N LYS A 2 -4.00 -32.83 29.68
CA LYS A 2 -2.79 -32.38 28.94
C LYS A 2 -3.05 -31.98 27.48
N TRP A 3 -4.32 -31.75 27.12
CA TRP A 3 -4.75 -31.48 25.76
C TRP A 3 -5.33 -30.08 25.56
N PHE A 4 -5.63 -29.34 26.63
CA PHE A 4 -6.18 -27.98 26.54
C PHE A 4 -5.14 -26.89 26.20
N LEU A 5 -3.84 -27.21 26.29
CA LEU A 5 -2.77 -26.25 25.98
C LEU A 5 -2.51 -26.06 24.48
N LEU A 6 -2.99 -26.97 23.63
CA LEU A 6 -2.83 -26.87 22.18
C LEU A 6 -3.90 -26.00 21.51
N LEU A 7 -5.05 -25.78 22.15
CA LEU A 7 -6.10 -24.92 21.58
C LEU A 7 -5.81 -23.42 21.70
N ALA A 8 -5.00 -23.01 22.68
CA ALA A 8 -4.67 -21.59 22.90
C ALA A 8 -3.65 -21.04 21.87
N LEU A 9 -2.86 -21.91 21.24
CA LEU A 9 -1.86 -21.50 20.23
C LEU A 9 -2.48 -21.22 18.85
N VAL A 10 -3.67 -21.75 18.57
CA VAL A 10 -4.36 -21.50 17.29
C VAL A 10 -5.05 -20.13 17.28
N CYS A 11 -5.37 -19.55 18.44
CA CYS A 11 -5.94 -18.20 18.53
C CYS A 11 -4.90 -17.07 18.49
N ALA A 12 -3.61 -17.35 18.72
CA ALA A 12 -2.56 -16.34 18.66
C ALA A 12 -2.09 -16.02 17.23
N ALA A 13 -2.46 -16.85 16.25
CA ALA A 13 -2.21 -16.60 14.82
C ALA A 13 -3.37 -15.81 14.15
N ILE A 14 -4.33 -15.32 14.94
CA ILE A 14 -5.08 -14.11 14.54
C ILE A 14 -4.12 -12.94 14.81
N GLU A 15 -3.00 -12.94 14.10
CA GLU A 15 -2.28 -11.71 13.85
C GLU A 15 -3.34 -10.82 13.19
N PHE A 16 -3.87 -9.89 13.98
CA PHE A 16 -4.38 -8.62 13.51
C PHE A 16 -3.24 -7.88 12.80
N CYS A 17 -2.67 -8.50 11.78
CA CYS A 17 -2.02 -7.79 10.72
C CYS A 17 -3.19 -7.07 10.06
N SER A 18 -3.31 -5.78 10.34
CA SER A 18 -4.17 -4.86 9.61
C SER A 18 -3.67 -4.84 8.17
N CYS A 19 -3.83 -5.96 7.44
CA CYS A 19 -3.36 -6.17 6.09
C CYS A 19 -4.19 -5.26 5.23
N TRP A 20 -3.63 -4.08 4.94
CA TRP A 20 -4.18 -3.22 3.94
C TRP A 20 -4.28 -4.02 2.65
N LYS A 21 -5.50 -4.14 2.12
CA LYS A 21 -5.74 -4.67 0.79
C LYS A 21 -5.98 -3.53 -0.19
N ALA A 22 -5.40 -3.66 -1.37
CA ALA A 22 -5.58 -2.75 -2.49
C ALA A 22 -6.16 -3.51 -3.68
N SER A 23 -6.64 -2.78 -4.67
CA SER A 23 -7.31 -3.32 -5.85
C SER A 23 -6.35 -3.45 -7.05
N GLN A 24 -6.75 -4.18 -8.10
CA GLN A 24 -5.98 -4.21 -9.34
C GLN A 24 -5.85 -2.82 -9.98
N LYS A 25 -6.91 -2.00 -9.86
CA LYS A 25 -6.91 -0.61 -10.31
C LYS A 25 -5.85 0.24 -9.61
N CYS A 26 -5.63 0.03 -8.30
CA CYS A 26 -4.53 0.66 -7.57
C CYS A 26 -3.17 0.36 -8.21
N PHE A 27 -2.89 -0.90 -8.55
CA PHE A 27 -1.60 -1.31 -9.12
C PHE A 27 -1.48 -1.12 -10.63
N LYS A 28 -2.52 -0.56 -11.28
CA LYS A 28 -2.62 -0.42 -12.74
C LYS A 28 -2.47 -1.76 -13.48
N THR A 29 -2.85 -2.87 -12.85
CA THR A 29 -2.82 -4.22 -13.46
C THR A 29 -4.17 -4.65 -14.02
N GLY A 30 -5.21 -3.84 -13.83
CA GLY A 30 -6.58 -4.09 -14.28
C GLY A 30 -7.52 -2.93 -13.91
N THR A 31 -8.81 -3.09 -14.19
CA THR A 31 -9.85 -2.09 -13.86
C THR A 31 -10.62 -2.43 -12.59
N ASP A 32 -10.42 -3.61 -12.00
CA ASP A 32 -11.12 -4.07 -10.80
C ASP A 32 -10.78 -3.19 -9.59
N THR A 33 -11.81 -2.70 -8.93
CA THR A 33 -11.74 -1.84 -7.73
C THR A 33 -11.84 -2.61 -6.42
N THR A 34 -12.07 -3.93 -6.46
CA THR A 34 -12.20 -4.80 -5.29
C THR A 34 -10.85 -4.90 -4.57
N PRO A 35 -10.76 -4.54 -3.27
CA PRO A 35 -9.51 -4.59 -2.51
C PRO A 35 -9.20 -6.02 -2.06
N ASN A 36 -8.57 -6.81 -2.94
CA ASN A 36 -8.24 -8.22 -2.71
C ASN A 36 -6.72 -8.52 -2.75
N ILE A 37 -5.87 -7.57 -3.12
CA ILE A 37 -4.41 -7.74 -3.15
C ILE A 37 -3.82 -7.25 -1.84
N GLU A 38 -3.13 -8.13 -1.11
CA GLU A 38 -2.49 -7.77 0.15
C GLU A 38 -1.27 -6.86 -0.08
N VAL A 39 -1.21 -5.78 0.71
CA VAL A 39 -0.10 -4.84 0.71
C VAL A 39 0.75 -5.09 1.94
N GLY A 40 1.82 -5.86 1.75
CA GLY A 40 2.81 -6.12 2.79
C GLY A 40 3.45 -4.83 3.31
N ASN A 41 3.70 -4.77 4.62
CA ASN A 41 4.36 -3.65 5.31
C ASN A 41 3.68 -2.28 5.13
N GLY A 42 2.40 -2.23 4.75
CA GLY A 42 1.64 -0.98 4.62
C GLY A 42 2.10 -0.07 3.47
N LEU A 43 2.89 -0.59 2.52
CA LEU A 43 3.49 0.18 1.42
C LEU A 43 3.17 -0.44 0.06
N ALA A 44 2.33 0.23 -0.72
CA ALA A 44 2.07 -0.12 -2.12
C ALA A 44 3.01 0.66 -3.05
N LYS A 45 3.61 -0.03 -4.02
CA LYS A 45 4.50 0.55 -5.03
C LYS A 45 3.79 0.50 -6.38
N VAL A 46 3.44 1.66 -6.92
CA VAL A 46 2.69 1.79 -8.17
C VAL A 46 3.60 2.39 -9.26
N PRO A 47 4.09 1.58 -10.22
CA PRO A 47 4.93 2.07 -11.29
C PRO A 47 4.15 2.93 -12.28
N GLY A 48 4.81 3.90 -12.91
CA GLY A 48 4.23 4.66 -14.02
C GLY A 48 3.16 5.68 -13.63
N VAL A 49 3.04 6.03 -12.35
CA VAL A 49 2.20 7.16 -11.89
C VAL A 49 3.01 8.45 -11.87
N CYS A 50 4.31 8.36 -11.59
CA CYS A 50 5.23 9.51 -11.56
C CYS A 50 5.95 9.73 -12.91
N THR A 51 5.51 9.04 -13.96
CA THR A 51 6.03 9.19 -15.33
C THR A 51 5.26 10.28 -16.06
N GLY A 52 5.96 11.17 -16.78
CA GLY A 52 5.34 12.23 -17.58
C GLY A 52 6.11 13.55 -17.56
N ALA A 53 5.71 14.47 -18.43
CA ALA A 53 6.13 15.87 -18.36
C ALA A 53 5.46 16.56 -17.16
N GLY A 54 6.17 17.47 -16.52
CA GLY A 54 5.71 18.14 -15.30
C GLY A 54 6.81 18.19 -14.23
N ASP A 55 6.74 19.23 -13.41
CA ASP A 55 7.62 19.41 -12.27
C ASP A 55 7.36 18.36 -11.18
N LYS A 56 8.24 18.33 -10.18
CA LYS A 56 8.20 17.35 -9.09
C LYS A 56 6.91 17.45 -8.26
N ASP A 57 6.39 18.66 -8.04
CA ASP A 57 5.21 18.88 -7.19
C ASP A 57 3.95 18.40 -7.90
N THR A 58 3.81 18.68 -9.18
CA THR A 58 2.73 18.14 -10.03
C THR A 58 2.72 16.60 -10.00
N LYS A 59 3.89 15.96 -10.16
CA LYS A 59 4.01 14.49 -10.10
C LYS A 59 3.64 13.94 -8.73
N ASN A 60 4.10 14.58 -7.65
CA ASN A 60 3.75 14.16 -6.29
C ASN A 60 2.25 14.31 -6.01
N LYS A 61 1.62 15.38 -6.50
CA LYS A 61 0.16 15.56 -6.38
C LYS A 61 -0.60 14.45 -7.10
N ASN A 62 -0.21 14.12 -8.33
CA ASN A 62 -0.83 13.01 -9.08
C ASN A 62 -0.65 11.67 -8.36
N CYS A 63 0.52 11.43 -7.79
CA CYS A 63 0.78 10.25 -6.98
C CYS A 63 -0.11 10.19 -5.73
N LEU A 64 -0.19 11.29 -4.97
CA LEU A 64 -1.05 11.38 -3.79
C LEU A 64 -2.52 11.12 -4.14
N GLU A 65 -3.02 11.74 -5.21
CA GLU A 65 -4.40 11.56 -5.66
C GLU A 65 -4.67 10.11 -6.07
N HIS A 66 -3.74 9.46 -6.79
CA HIS A 66 -3.85 8.04 -7.13
C HIS A 66 -3.90 7.17 -5.88
N CYS A 67 -2.99 7.40 -4.92
CA CYS A 67 -2.94 6.65 -3.67
C CYS A 67 -4.24 6.77 -2.86
N GLN A 68 -4.81 7.97 -2.77
CA GLN A 68 -6.05 8.19 -2.01
C GLN A 68 -7.28 7.62 -2.73
N LYS A 69 -7.41 7.89 -4.04
CA LYS A 69 -8.60 7.52 -4.82
C LYS A 69 -8.63 6.03 -5.14
N GLU A 70 -7.53 5.51 -5.65
CA GLU A 70 -7.46 4.16 -6.23
C GLU A 70 -6.96 3.12 -5.22
N CYS A 71 -6.01 3.49 -4.37
CA CYS A 71 -5.41 2.56 -3.40
C CYS A 71 -6.04 2.64 -2.00
N LYS A 72 -6.87 3.65 -1.71
CA LYS A 72 -7.41 3.93 -0.37
C LYS A 72 -6.31 4.04 0.70
N ALA A 73 -5.16 4.59 0.30
CA ALA A 73 -4.05 4.89 1.17
C ALA A 73 -4.23 6.27 1.83
N THR A 74 -3.56 6.50 2.94
CA THR A 74 -3.59 7.79 3.65
C THR A 74 -2.75 8.84 2.92
N ASN A 75 -1.60 8.42 2.40
CA ASN A 75 -0.61 9.32 1.80
C ASN A 75 0.11 8.65 0.63
N GLY A 76 0.82 9.43 -0.19
CA GLY A 76 1.67 8.92 -1.25
C GLY A 76 2.63 9.98 -1.80
N SER A 77 3.80 9.53 -2.26
CA SER A 77 4.71 10.39 -3.01
C SER A 77 5.61 9.61 -3.97
N CYS A 78 6.11 10.31 -4.99
CA CYS A 78 7.03 9.76 -5.95
C CYS A 78 8.38 9.44 -5.30
N GLY A 79 9.09 8.47 -5.89
CA GLY A 79 10.45 8.19 -5.46
C GLY A 79 11.40 9.37 -5.64
N THR A 80 12.50 9.34 -4.90
CA THR A 80 13.47 10.44 -4.86
C THR A 80 14.89 9.98 -5.15
N SER A 81 15.05 8.75 -5.67
CA SER A 81 16.36 8.07 -5.79
C SER A 81 17.09 7.87 -4.45
N SER A 82 16.35 7.98 -3.34
CA SER A 82 16.85 7.66 -2.00
C SER A 82 16.75 6.16 -1.74
N ILE A 83 17.50 5.65 -0.76
CA ILE A 83 17.44 4.23 -0.35
C ILE A 83 16.01 3.80 -0.01
N ALA A 84 15.23 4.68 0.64
CA ALA A 84 13.85 4.40 1.01
C ALA A 84 12.88 4.40 -0.19
N LYS A 85 13.15 5.23 -1.22
CA LYS A 85 12.32 5.35 -2.43
C LYS A 85 13.20 5.45 -3.69
N PRO A 86 13.83 4.35 -4.11
CA PRO A 86 14.93 4.38 -5.08
C PRO A 86 14.48 4.68 -6.51
N ASN A 87 13.22 4.46 -6.87
CA ASN A 87 12.75 4.68 -8.23
C ASN A 87 11.85 5.92 -8.33
N PRO A 88 12.32 7.03 -8.96
CA PRO A 88 11.54 8.27 -9.10
C PRO A 88 10.30 8.14 -9.99
N GLN A 89 10.22 7.09 -10.81
CA GLN A 89 9.05 6.81 -11.65
C GLN A 89 7.95 6.02 -10.91
N VAL A 90 8.26 5.50 -9.72
CA VAL A 90 7.32 4.75 -8.87
C VAL A 90 6.67 5.70 -7.88
N CYS A 91 5.35 5.59 -7.76
CA CYS A 91 4.56 6.21 -6.71
C CYS A 91 4.48 5.25 -5.52
N TYR A 92 4.84 5.73 -4.34
CA TYR A 92 4.84 4.96 -3.10
C TYR A 92 3.65 5.40 -2.26
N CYS A 93 2.66 4.53 -2.09
CA CYS A 93 1.45 4.78 -1.32
C CYS A 93 1.55 4.14 0.07
N TYR A 94 1.16 4.88 1.11
CA TYR A 94 1.24 4.46 2.50
C TYR A 94 -0.14 4.53 3.14
N LYS A 95 -0.54 3.45 3.80
CA LYS A 95 -1.65 3.48 4.74
C LYS A 95 -1.06 3.54 6.13
N GLN A 96 -1.24 4.66 6.83
CA GLN A 96 -0.89 4.67 8.25
C GLN A 96 -1.77 3.62 8.95
N PRO A 97 -1.25 2.91 9.98
CA PRO A 97 -2.12 2.12 10.82
C PRO A 97 -3.20 3.07 11.37
N ASP A 98 -4.46 2.63 11.29
CA ASP A 98 -5.58 3.34 11.89
C ASP A 98 -5.19 3.66 13.34
N PRO A 99 -5.11 4.92 13.77
CA PRO A 99 -4.89 5.23 15.17
C PRO A 99 -6.15 4.76 15.91
N LYS A 100 -6.10 3.54 16.45
CA LYS A 100 -7.12 3.01 17.35
C LYS A 100 -7.25 3.89 18.58
#